data_AF-A0A7U4K393-F1
#
_entry.id   AF-A0A7U4K393-F1
#
_cell.length_a   1.000
_cell.length_b   1.000
_cell.length_c   1.000
_cell.angle_alpha   90.00
_cell.angle_beta   90.00
_cell.angle_gamma   90.00
#
_symmetry.space_group_name_H-M   'P 1'
#
loop_
_entity.id
_entity.type
_entity.pdbx_description
1 polymer ?
#
loop_
_entity_poly.entity_id
_entity_poly.type
_entity_poly.pdbx_seq_one_letter_code
_entity_poly.pdbx_strand_id
1 'polypeptide(L)'
;MSQTAEHPITPALNSYKAAKAEHLKNEATYEDIIASIARSQQKQRDAENQSQQADGSWRKLFRSLRGEMTDELQTEHIRRISQRELAQEFGHLIEELELDKSDVLLELCASAKPYKDTHREALTAYADMVIGAALHTLSPELMRAVKIKMTVNDVYGNESPERALGMLITTALSAAALYPLDMEKETVLAELTFQRPQPGYVDSALNNSPIKRMQLGNLIREKREKFNPTGEPST
;
A
#
# COMPACT_ATOMS: atom_id res chain seq x y z
N MET A 1 -35.85 8.19 -20.89
CA MET A 1 -34.53 7.77 -20.41
C MET A 1 -34.46 8.10 -18.93
N SER A 2 -34.73 7.13 -18.06
CA SER A 2 -34.62 7.35 -16.62
C SER A 2 -33.13 7.42 -16.29
N GLN A 3 -32.66 8.60 -15.89
CA GLN A 3 -31.40 8.73 -15.16
C GLN A 3 -31.61 7.97 -13.85
N THR A 4 -31.06 6.77 -13.74
CA THR A 4 -30.92 6.08 -12.46
C THR A 4 -30.03 6.98 -11.62
N ALA A 5 -30.60 7.72 -10.67
CA ALA A 5 -29.83 8.55 -9.77
C ALA A 5 -28.79 7.67 -9.09
N GLU A 6 -27.52 8.02 -9.23
CA GLU A 6 -26.43 7.28 -8.60
C GLU A 6 -26.65 7.23 -7.09
N HIS A 7 -26.35 6.08 -6.51
CA HIS A 7 -26.50 5.87 -5.08
C HIS A 7 -25.68 6.93 -4.30
N PRO A 8 -26.20 7.56 -3.22
CA PRO A 8 -25.54 8.69 -2.55
C PRO A 8 -24.09 8.43 -2.07
N ILE A 9 -23.74 7.17 -1.82
CA ILE A 9 -22.40 6.73 -1.40
C ILE A 9 -21.45 6.44 -2.58
N THR A 10 -21.93 6.35 -3.82
CA THR A 10 -21.09 6.05 -5.00
C THR A 10 -19.79 6.88 -5.08
N PRO A 11 -19.79 8.21 -4.81
CA PRO A 11 -18.56 9.00 -4.82
C PRO A 11 -17.52 8.54 -3.79
N ALA A 12 -17.95 8.23 -2.57
CA ALA A 12 -17.07 7.79 -1.49
C ALA A 12 -16.53 6.37 -1.77
N LEU A 13 -17.37 5.48 -2.31
CA LEU A 13 -16.94 4.14 -2.75
C LEU A 13 -15.91 4.20 -3.87
N ASN A 14 -16.11 5.06 -4.87
CA ASN A 14 -15.17 5.22 -5.97
C ASN A 14 -13.82 5.76 -5.47
N SER A 15 -13.85 6.71 -4.54
CA SER A 15 -12.64 7.24 -3.90
C SER A 15 -11.87 6.16 -3.14
N TYR A 16 -12.58 5.32 -2.37
CA TYR A 16 -11.98 4.17 -1.70
C TYR A 16 -11.40 3.15 -2.69
N LYS A 17 -12.14 2.80 -3.76
CA LYS A 17 -11.67 1.87 -4.80
C LYS A 17 -10.41 2.38 -5.48
N ALA A 18 -10.35 3.67 -5.80
CA ALA A 18 -9.17 4.29 -6.40
C ALA A 18 -7.96 4.25 -5.46
N ALA A 19 -8.12 4.68 -4.21
CA ALA A 19 -7.04 4.66 -3.22
C ALA A 19 -6.54 3.24 -2.91
N LYS A 20 -7.45 2.26 -2.85
CA LYS A 20 -7.09 0.85 -2.70
C LYS A 20 -6.30 0.34 -3.90
N ALA A 21 -6.76 0.61 -5.13
CA ALA A 21 -6.10 0.17 -6.34
C ALA A 21 -4.69 0.78 -6.48
N GLU A 22 -4.54 2.06 -6.14
CA GLU A 22 -3.24 2.74 -6.11
C GLU A 22 -2.30 2.07 -5.10
N HIS A 23 -2.76 1.81 -3.87
CA HIS A 23 -1.91 1.18 -2.87
C HIS A 23 -1.49 -0.24 -3.28
N LEU A 24 -2.42 -1.06 -3.77
CA LEU A 24 -2.12 -2.42 -4.23
C LEU A 24 -1.20 -2.45 -5.45
N LYS A 25 -1.29 -1.44 -6.33
CA LYS A 25 -0.34 -1.28 -7.42
C LYS A 25 1.08 -1.07 -6.88
N ASN A 26 1.24 -0.19 -5.89
CA ASN A 26 2.55 0.08 -5.27
C ASN A 26 3.08 -1.17 -4.54
N GLU A 27 2.24 -1.95 -3.88
CA GLU A 27 2.62 -3.23 -3.26
C GLU A 27 3.14 -4.22 -4.32
N ALA A 28 2.44 -4.37 -5.44
CA ALA A 28 2.86 -5.26 -6.53
C ALA A 28 4.19 -4.81 -7.15
N THR A 29 4.39 -3.51 -7.34
CA THR A 29 5.67 -2.95 -7.81
C THR A 29 6.80 -3.22 -6.81
N TYR A 30 6.54 -3.05 -5.51
CA TYR A 30 7.52 -3.33 -4.47
C TYR A 30 7.95 -4.81 -4.46
N GLU A 31 7.00 -5.74 -4.58
CA GLU A 31 7.27 -7.17 -4.66
C GLU A 31 8.08 -7.56 -5.91
N ASP A 32 7.77 -6.98 -7.07
CA ASP A 32 8.52 -7.23 -8.29
C ASP A 32 9.96 -6.71 -8.20
N ILE A 33 10.17 -5.53 -7.61
CA ILE A 33 11.51 -4.99 -7.40
C ILE A 33 12.32 -5.89 -6.46
N ILE A 34 11.73 -6.35 -5.35
CA ILE A 34 12.40 -7.30 -4.43
C ILE A 34 12.78 -8.58 -5.17
N ALA A 35 11.87 -9.13 -5.97
CA ALA A 35 12.14 -10.33 -6.75
C ALA A 35 13.25 -10.09 -7.78
N SER A 36 13.27 -8.92 -8.42
CA SER A 36 14.33 -8.49 -9.35
C SER A 36 15.68 -8.37 -8.67
N ILE A 37 15.76 -7.73 -7.50
CA ILE A 37 16.98 -7.65 -6.69
C ILE A 37 17.50 -9.05 -6.36
N ALA A 38 16.63 -9.95 -5.87
CA ALA A 38 17.02 -11.31 -5.52
C ALA A 38 17.56 -12.09 -6.74
N ARG A 39 16.91 -11.95 -7.91
CA ARG A 39 17.38 -12.53 -9.17
C ARG A 39 18.74 -11.96 -9.59
N SER A 40 18.94 -10.65 -9.53
CA SER A 40 20.20 -9.98 -9.89
C SER A 40 21.33 -10.39 -8.95
N GLN A 41 21.07 -10.45 -7.64
CA GLN A 41 22.03 -10.96 -6.65
C GLN A 41 22.45 -12.40 -6.93
N GLN A 42 21.52 -13.26 -7.35
CA GLN A 42 21.85 -14.63 -7.72
C GLN A 42 22.73 -14.67 -8.96
N LYS A 43 22.36 -13.94 -10.03
CA LYS A 43 23.16 -13.89 -11.26
C LYS A 43 24.56 -13.29 -11.04
N GLN A 44 24.67 -12.30 -10.16
CA GLN A 44 25.96 -11.74 -9.75
C GLN A 44 26.86 -12.82 -9.14
N ARG A 45 26.37 -13.55 -8.13
CA ARG A 45 27.11 -14.65 -7.49
C ARG A 45 27.52 -15.73 -8.49
N ASP A 46 26.64 -16.07 -9.42
CA ASP A 46 26.94 -17.05 -10.46
C ASP A 46 28.06 -16.58 -11.40
N ALA A 47 28.03 -15.30 -11.81
CA ALA A 47 29.09 -14.69 -12.63
C ALA A 47 30.43 -14.61 -11.86
N GLU A 48 30.42 -14.25 -10.58
CA GLU A 48 31.60 -14.24 -9.71
C GLU A 48 32.23 -15.64 -9.60
N ASN A 49 31.40 -16.65 -9.32
CA ASN A 49 31.85 -18.04 -9.22
C ASN A 49 32.46 -18.52 -10.55
N GLN A 50 31.83 -18.22 -11.68
CA GLN A 50 32.36 -18.56 -13.01
C GLN A 50 33.67 -17.82 -13.31
N SER A 51 33.78 -16.54 -12.92
CA SER A 51 35.02 -15.77 -13.07
C SER A 51 36.16 -16.35 -12.24
N GLN A 52 35.90 -16.76 -11.00
CA GLN A 52 36.91 -17.39 -10.13
C GLN A 52 37.37 -18.75 -10.68
N GLN A 53 36.44 -19.56 -11.19
CA GLN A 53 36.78 -20.84 -11.84
C GLN A 53 37.64 -20.62 -13.09
N ALA A 54 37.25 -19.67 -13.95
CA ALA A 54 38.02 -19.30 -15.13
C ALA A 54 39.40 -18.72 -14.77
N ASP A 55 39.52 -17.93 -13.70
CA ASP A 55 40.83 -17.43 -13.22
C ASP A 55 41.74 -18.59 -12.79
N GLY A 56 41.19 -19.56 -12.06
CA GLY A 56 41.92 -20.77 -11.65
C GLY A 56 42.44 -21.58 -12.83
N SER A 57 41.59 -21.83 -13.83
CA SER A 57 41.94 -22.54 -15.07
C SER A 57 42.97 -21.76 -15.88
N TRP A 58 42.73 -20.47 -16.12
CA TRP A 58 43.61 -19.59 -16.89
C TRP A 58 45.01 -19.50 -16.25
N ARG A 59 45.12 -19.30 -14.93
CA ARG A 59 46.42 -19.23 -14.25
C ARG A 59 47.18 -20.55 -14.29
N LYS A 60 46.50 -21.70 -14.33
CA LYS A 60 47.16 -23.00 -14.49
C LYS A 60 47.72 -23.14 -15.91
N LEU A 61 46.90 -22.85 -16.92
CA LEU A 61 47.27 -22.95 -18.33
C LEU A 61 48.37 -21.95 -18.72
N PHE A 62 48.27 -20.70 -18.24
CA PHE A 62 49.29 -19.66 -18.46
C PHE A 62 50.66 -20.11 -17.96
N ARG A 63 50.71 -20.74 -16.77
CA ARG A 63 51.97 -21.25 -16.20
C ARG A 63 52.49 -22.48 -16.95
N SER A 64 51.63 -23.42 -17.34
CA SER A 64 52.07 -24.62 -18.07
C SER A 64 52.63 -24.27 -19.45
N LEU A 65 52.04 -23.28 -20.12
CA LEU A 65 52.51 -22.76 -21.41
C LEU A 65 53.65 -21.75 -21.26
N ARG A 66 54.13 -21.48 -20.03
CA ARG A 66 55.18 -20.49 -19.74
C ARG A 66 54.91 -19.11 -20.35
N GLY A 67 53.64 -18.73 -20.43
CA GLY A 67 53.19 -17.46 -20.99
C GLY A 67 53.04 -17.41 -22.52
N GLU A 68 53.22 -18.53 -23.23
CA GLU A 68 52.89 -18.60 -24.66
C GLU A 68 51.38 -18.42 -24.88
N MET A 69 51.02 -17.41 -25.66
CA MET A 69 49.63 -17.01 -25.88
C MET A 69 49.01 -17.85 -26.99
N THR A 70 48.36 -18.95 -26.60
CA THR A 70 47.57 -19.80 -27.50
C THR A 70 46.11 -19.34 -27.57
N ASP A 71 45.39 -19.75 -28.61
CA ASP A 71 43.96 -19.43 -28.78
C ASP A 71 43.11 -19.93 -27.59
N GLU A 72 43.45 -21.08 -27.02
CA GLU A 72 42.80 -21.63 -25.83
C GLU A 72 43.01 -20.73 -24.60
N LEU A 73 44.25 -20.28 -24.38
CA LEU A 73 44.60 -19.39 -23.27
C LEU A 73 43.94 -18.01 -23.41
N GLN A 74 43.86 -17.49 -24.63
CA GLN A 74 43.16 -16.25 -24.93
C GLN A 74 41.66 -16.38 -24.68
N THR A 75 41.05 -17.51 -25.08
CA THR A 75 39.63 -17.78 -24.86
C THR A 75 39.28 -17.83 -23.37
N GLU A 76 40.08 -18.53 -22.56
CA GLU A 76 39.89 -18.56 -21.11
C GLU A 76 40.11 -17.19 -20.46
N HIS A 77 41.04 -16.37 -20.98
CA HIS A 77 41.23 -15.00 -20.52
C HIS A 77 39.98 -14.15 -20.76
N ILE A 78 39.48 -14.16 -22.01
CA ILE A 78 38.28 -13.42 -22.41
C ILE A 78 37.11 -13.84 -21.52
N ARG A 79 36.89 -15.16 -21.37
CA ARG A 79 35.83 -15.69 -20.51
C ARG A 79 35.93 -15.17 -19.07
N ARG A 80 37.12 -15.18 -18.47
CA ARG A 80 37.35 -14.66 -17.12
C ARG A 80 36.95 -13.19 -17.01
N ILE A 81 37.43 -12.37 -17.95
CA ILE A 81 37.14 -10.93 -17.97
C ILE A 81 35.65 -10.69 -18.17
N SER A 82 35.03 -11.31 -19.17
CA SER A 82 33.59 -11.19 -19.42
C SER A 82 32.74 -11.52 -18.19
N GLN A 83 33.04 -12.61 -17.48
CA GLN A 83 32.30 -12.96 -16.26
C GLN A 83 32.53 -11.98 -15.12
N ARG A 84 33.74 -11.43 -15.00
CA ARG A 84 34.04 -10.41 -13.99
C ARG A 84 33.29 -9.11 -14.26
N GLU A 85 33.31 -8.63 -15.50
CA GLU A 85 32.59 -7.41 -15.88
C GLU A 85 31.09 -7.63 -15.72
N LEU A 86 30.55 -8.80 -16.12
CA LEU A 86 29.13 -9.12 -15.92
C LEU A 86 28.70 -9.10 -14.44
N ALA A 87 29.55 -9.59 -13.54
CA ALA A 87 29.30 -9.50 -12.09
C ALA A 87 29.27 -8.05 -11.59
N GLN A 88 30.10 -7.17 -12.15
CA GLN A 88 30.09 -5.74 -11.84
C GLN A 88 28.81 -5.06 -12.36
N GLU A 89 28.39 -5.36 -13.59
CA GLU A 89 27.14 -4.84 -14.16
C GLU A 89 25.92 -5.24 -13.33
N PHE A 90 25.85 -6.48 -12.84
CA PHE A 90 24.79 -6.88 -11.90
C PHE A 90 24.88 -6.12 -10.57
N GLY A 91 26.08 -5.80 -10.11
CA GLY A 91 26.29 -4.95 -8.93
C GLY A 91 25.67 -3.57 -9.10
N HIS A 92 25.96 -2.90 -10.22
CA HIS A 92 25.37 -1.59 -10.54
C HIS A 92 23.84 -1.67 -10.67
N LEU A 93 23.31 -2.69 -11.35
CA LEU A 93 21.87 -2.90 -11.46
C LEU A 93 21.20 -3.10 -10.10
N ILE A 94 21.84 -3.82 -9.17
CA ILE A 94 21.31 -3.99 -7.80
C ILE A 94 21.26 -2.65 -7.07
N GLU A 95 22.28 -1.80 -7.23
CA GLU A 95 22.30 -0.47 -6.62
C GLU A 95 21.16 0.41 -7.15
N GLU A 96 20.89 0.38 -8.45
CA GLU A 96 19.76 1.08 -9.08
C GLU A 96 18.41 0.55 -8.55
N LEU A 97 18.23 -0.78 -8.53
CA LEU A 97 17.00 -1.39 -8.04
C LEU A 97 16.73 -1.12 -6.54
N GLU A 98 17.76 -0.98 -5.71
CA GLU A 98 17.59 -0.57 -4.31
C GLU A 98 17.16 0.90 -4.18
N LEU A 99 17.50 1.76 -5.15
CA LEU A 99 16.93 3.11 -5.23
C LEU A 99 15.45 3.07 -5.66
N ASP A 100 15.12 2.28 -6.69
CA ASP A 100 13.73 2.10 -7.13
C ASP A 100 12.85 1.58 -5.98
N LYS A 101 13.35 0.58 -5.23
CA LYS A 101 12.69 0.07 -4.03
C LYS A 101 12.45 1.17 -2.99
N SER A 102 13.44 2.04 -2.79
CA SER A 102 13.33 3.16 -1.84
C SER A 102 12.31 4.21 -2.29
N ASP A 103 12.20 4.45 -3.60
CA ASP A 103 11.17 5.33 -4.16
C ASP A 103 9.77 4.73 -3.95
N VAL A 104 9.59 3.43 -4.24
CA VAL A 104 8.30 2.76 -4.01
C VAL A 104 7.92 2.72 -2.53
N LEU A 105 8.88 2.64 -1.60
CA LEU A 105 8.60 2.81 -0.16
C LEU A 105 8.01 4.19 0.18
N LEU A 106 8.46 5.25 -0.50
CA LEU A 106 7.86 6.59 -0.34
C LEU A 106 6.44 6.62 -0.90
N GLU A 107 6.19 5.99 -2.05
CA GLU A 107 4.86 5.87 -2.65
C GLU A 107 3.90 5.05 -1.78
N LEU A 108 4.36 3.95 -1.20
CA LEU A 108 3.60 3.13 -0.24
C LEU A 108 3.20 3.97 0.99
N CYS A 109 4.11 4.78 1.53
CA CYS A 109 3.80 5.71 2.62
C CYS A 109 2.79 6.80 2.18
N ALA A 110 2.89 7.27 0.93
CA ALA A 110 2.00 8.30 0.40
C ALA A 110 0.56 7.78 0.22
N SER A 111 0.38 6.57 -0.31
CA SER A 111 -0.94 5.98 -0.57
C SER A 111 -1.58 5.32 0.67
N ALA A 112 -0.82 5.01 1.71
CA ALA A 112 -1.32 4.36 2.93
C ALA A 112 -2.40 5.17 3.67
N LYS A 113 -2.24 6.50 3.75
CA LYS A 113 -3.19 7.38 4.44
C LYS A 113 -4.49 7.52 3.64
N PRO A 114 -4.47 7.91 2.34
CA PRO A 114 -5.66 7.92 1.50
C PRO A 114 -6.43 6.59 1.53
N TYR A 115 -5.74 5.44 1.48
CA TYR A 115 -6.41 4.13 1.54
C TYR A 115 -7.21 3.94 2.84
N LYS A 116 -6.66 4.34 3.99
CA LYS A 116 -7.35 4.26 5.30
C LYS A 116 -8.45 5.31 5.44
N ASP A 117 -8.19 6.54 5.01
CA ASP A 117 -9.09 7.67 5.23
C ASP A 117 -10.34 7.55 4.34
N THR A 118 -10.16 7.19 3.07
CA THR A 118 -11.29 6.98 2.14
C THR A 118 -12.15 5.77 2.54
N HIS A 119 -11.55 4.71 3.10
CA HIS A 119 -12.33 3.60 3.68
C HIS A 119 -13.20 4.07 4.83
N ARG A 120 -12.61 4.82 5.77
CA ARG A 120 -13.33 5.38 6.91
C ARG A 120 -14.48 6.28 6.44
N GLU A 121 -14.20 7.20 5.52
CA GLU A 121 -15.18 8.12 4.97
C GLU A 121 -16.34 7.37 4.30
N ALA A 122 -16.05 6.38 3.47
CA ALA A 122 -17.08 5.59 2.80
C ALA A 122 -17.91 4.76 3.80
N LEU A 123 -17.28 4.13 4.79
CA LEU A 123 -18.00 3.35 5.80
C LEU A 123 -18.86 4.23 6.72
N THR A 124 -18.37 5.40 7.12
CA THR A 124 -19.15 6.37 7.90
C THR A 124 -20.29 6.95 7.08
N ALA A 125 -20.06 7.35 5.84
CA ALA A 125 -21.10 7.85 4.94
C ALA A 125 -22.19 6.79 4.70
N TYR A 126 -21.81 5.51 4.59
CA TYR A 126 -22.77 4.43 4.50
C TYR A 126 -23.65 4.33 5.74
N ALA A 127 -23.02 4.29 6.92
CA ALA A 127 -23.72 4.18 8.20
C ALA A 127 -24.67 5.35 8.43
N ASP A 128 -24.22 6.58 8.16
CA ASP A 128 -25.02 7.81 8.28
C ASP A 128 -26.22 7.82 7.32
N MET A 129 -26.02 7.33 6.10
CA MET A 129 -27.10 7.20 5.12
C MET A 129 -28.14 6.17 5.56
N VAL A 130 -27.71 4.98 6.01
CA VAL A 130 -28.62 3.90 6.45
C VAL A 130 -29.43 4.33 7.66
N ILE A 131 -28.78 4.93 8.68
CA ILE A 131 -29.50 5.40 9.87
C ILE A 131 -30.42 6.58 9.52
N GLY A 132 -29.98 7.52 8.68
CA GLY A 132 -30.81 8.64 8.21
C GLY A 132 -32.08 8.16 7.52
N ALA A 133 -31.96 7.20 6.60
CA ALA A 133 -33.10 6.59 5.91
C ALA A 133 -34.05 5.90 6.90
N ALA A 134 -33.52 5.15 7.86
CA ALA A 134 -34.33 4.47 8.88
C ALA A 134 -35.06 5.45 9.78
N LEU A 135 -34.43 6.57 10.18
CA LEU A 135 -35.07 7.60 11.00
C LEU A 135 -36.30 8.23 10.33
N HIS A 136 -36.33 8.31 8.99
CA HIS A 136 -37.51 8.76 8.24
C HIS A 136 -38.68 7.77 8.25
N THR A 137 -38.46 6.54 8.71
CA THR A 137 -39.47 5.48 8.80
C THR A 137 -39.96 5.21 10.22
N LEU A 138 -39.55 6.04 11.20
CA LEU A 138 -40.00 5.89 12.59
C LEU A 138 -41.53 5.98 12.71
N SER A 139 -42.11 5.17 13.60
CA SER A 139 -43.56 5.15 13.77
C SER A 139 -44.09 6.46 14.36
N PRO A 140 -45.26 6.95 13.90
CA PRO A 140 -45.90 8.13 14.47
C PRO A 140 -46.17 8.01 15.98
N GLU A 141 -46.45 6.79 16.47
CA GLU A 141 -46.68 6.50 17.89
C GLU A 141 -45.43 6.74 18.73
N LEU A 142 -44.26 6.31 18.23
CA LEU A 142 -42.99 6.55 18.91
C LEU A 142 -42.66 8.05 18.94
N MET A 143 -42.86 8.75 17.82
CA MET A 143 -42.65 10.21 17.75
C MET A 143 -43.56 10.97 18.71
N ARG A 144 -44.83 10.55 18.85
CA ARG A 144 -45.77 11.11 19.84
C ARG A 144 -45.27 10.88 21.26
N ALA A 145 -44.81 9.68 21.60
CA ALA A 145 -44.30 9.37 22.94
C ALA A 145 -43.04 10.18 23.28
N VAL A 146 -42.10 10.30 22.34
CA VAL A 146 -40.89 11.15 22.46
C VAL A 146 -41.28 12.61 22.71
N LYS A 147 -42.22 13.15 21.90
CA LYS A 147 -42.68 14.54 22.08
C LYS A 147 -43.30 14.77 23.46
N ILE A 148 -44.12 13.85 23.95
CA ILE A 148 -44.70 13.95 25.30
C ILE A 148 -43.60 13.98 26.37
N LYS A 149 -42.63 13.07 26.30
CA LYS A 149 -41.52 13.00 27.26
C LYS A 149 -40.68 14.28 27.24
N MET A 150 -40.38 14.81 26.05
CA MET A 150 -39.66 16.09 25.90
C MET A 150 -40.45 17.25 26.52
N THR A 151 -41.74 17.37 26.23
CA THR A 151 -42.59 18.45 26.79
C THR A 151 -42.66 18.36 28.31
N VAL A 152 -42.81 17.16 28.89
CA VAL A 152 -42.81 16.99 30.35
C VAL A 152 -41.45 17.36 30.96
N ASN A 153 -40.35 17.00 30.31
CA ASN A 153 -39.01 17.39 30.74
C ASN A 153 -38.78 18.89 30.64
N ASP A 154 -39.30 19.56 29.61
CA ASP A 154 -39.22 21.02 29.47
C ASP A 154 -40.02 21.75 30.57
N VAL A 155 -41.15 21.19 30.98
CA VAL A 155 -42.01 21.80 32.01
C VAL A 155 -41.52 21.53 33.44
N TYR A 156 -41.03 20.32 33.72
CA TYR A 156 -40.76 19.86 35.09
C TYR A 156 -39.34 19.33 35.32
N GLY A 157 -38.58 19.13 34.25
CA GLY A 157 -37.24 18.57 34.29
C GLY A 157 -36.16 19.63 34.16
N ASN A 158 -34.99 19.32 34.74
CA ASN A 158 -33.76 20.09 34.53
C ASN A 158 -32.73 19.27 33.73
N GLU A 159 -33.15 18.16 33.12
CA GLU A 159 -32.28 17.23 32.41
C GLU A 159 -32.13 17.64 30.94
N SER A 160 -30.98 17.33 30.33
CA SER A 160 -30.82 17.51 28.88
C SER A 160 -31.75 16.56 28.10
N PRO A 161 -32.17 16.90 26.87
CA PRO A 161 -32.98 16.03 26.04
C PRO A 161 -32.38 14.63 25.84
N GLU A 162 -31.04 14.49 25.75
CA GLU A 162 -30.43 13.16 25.63
C GLU A 162 -30.59 12.32 26.90
N ARG A 163 -30.47 12.94 28.09
CA ARG A 163 -30.70 12.24 29.36
C ARG A 163 -32.18 11.89 29.54
N ALA A 164 -33.07 12.82 29.19
CA ALA A 164 -34.51 12.61 29.27
C ALA A 164 -35.01 11.46 28.36
N LEU A 165 -34.31 11.24 27.23
CA LEU A 165 -34.56 10.15 26.29
C LEU A 165 -33.65 8.93 26.48
N GLY A 166 -32.88 8.87 27.59
CA GLY A 166 -31.90 7.82 27.84
C GLY A 166 -32.48 6.41 27.75
N MET A 167 -33.71 6.17 28.25
CA MET A 167 -34.38 4.87 28.13
C MET A 167 -34.54 4.43 26.67
N LEU A 168 -34.95 5.33 25.79
CA LEU A 168 -35.11 5.02 24.36
C LEU A 168 -33.78 4.62 23.73
N ILE A 169 -32.72 5.38 24.02
CA ILE A 169 -31.37 5.09 23.53
C ILE A 169 -30.91 3.72 24.04
N THR A 170 -31.07 3.44 25.34
CA THR A 170 -30.67 2.16 25.91
C THR A 170 -31.44 0.98 25.31
N THR A 171 -32.76 1.12 25.12
CA THR A 171 -33.57 0.07 24.50
C THR A 171 -33.17 -0.17 23.04
N ALA A 172 -32.91 0.90 22.28
CA ALA A 172 -32.46 0.79 20.90
C ALA A 172 -31.10 0.08 20.80
N LEU A 173 -30.14 0.42 21.68
CA LEU A 173 -28.83 -0.25 21.73
C LEU A 173 -28.97 -1.74 22.10
N SER A 174 -29.79 -2.08 23.09
CA SER A 174 -30.04 -3.49 23.47
C SER A 174 -30.70 -4.27 22.35
N ALA A 175 -31.66 -3.68 21.64
CA ALA A 175 -32.31 -4.32 20.49
C ALA A 175 -31.33 -4.51 19.33
N ALA A 176 -30.52 -3.51 19.01
CA ALA A 176 -29.51 -3.58 17.95
C ALA A 176 -28.46 -4.67 18.22
N ALA A 177 -28.04 -4.85 19.48
CA ALA A 177 -27.07 -5.89 19.86
C ALA A 177 -27.58 -7.32 19.63
N LEU A 178 -28.90 -7.52 19.63
CA LEU A 178 -29.55 -8.82 19.37
C LEU A 178 -29.91 -9.00 17.89
N TYR A 179 -29.80 -7.95 17.08
CA TYR A 179 -30.18 -7.98 15.68
C TYR A 179 -28.99 -8.42 14.81
N PRO A 180 -29.08 -9.56 14.12
CA PRO A 180 -28.00 -9.99 13.23
C PRO A 180 -27.90 -9.09 12.00
N LEU A 181 -26.67 -8.78 11.59
CA LEU A 181 -26.43 -8.12 10.31
C LEU A 181 -26.68 -9.11 9.17
N ASP A 182 -27.65 -8.77 8.31
CA ASP A 182 -27.98 -9.56 7.12
C ASP A 182 -27.09 -9.13 5.94
N MET A 183 -25.93 -9.77 5.81
CA MET A 183 -24.95 -9.41 4.78
C MET A 183 -25.47 -9.61 3.34
N GLU A 184 -26.53 -10.40 3.12
CA GLU A 184 -27.12 -10.58 1.79
C GLU A 184 -27.84 -9.31 1.30
N LYS A 185 -28.34 -8.50 2.24
CA LYS A 185 -28.99 -7.21 1.95
C LYS A 185 -28.00 -6.05 1.88
N GLU A 186 -26.77 -6.26 2.32
CA GLU A 186 -25.77 -5.22 2.52
C GLU A 186 -24.65 -5.31 1.44
N THR A 187 -25.04 -5.21 0.17
CA THR A 187 -24.12 -5.35 -0.98
C THR A 187 -22.96 -4.35 -0.96
N VAL A 188 -23.19 -3.16 -0.40
CA VAL A 188 -22.16 -2.12 -0.21
C VAL A 188 -21.14 -2.53 0.86
N LEU A 189 -21.57 -3.23 1.92
CA LEU A 189 -20.68 -3.71 2.98
C LEU A 189 -19.80 -4.88 2.53
N ALA A 190 -20.22 -5.65 1.52
CA ALA A 190 -19.37 -6.65 0.90
C ALA A 190 -18.10 -6.03 0.27
N GLU A 191 -18.21 -4.80 -0.25
CA GLU A 191 -17.07 -4.09 -0.84
C GLU A 191 -16.21 -3.35 0.20
N LEU A 192 -16.83 -2.70 1.19
CA LEU A 192 -16.12 -1.90 2.19
C LEU A 192 -15.50 -2.76 3.29
N THR A 193 -16.21 -3.79 3.74
CA THR A 193 -15.91 -4.59 4.95
C THR A 193 -15.83 -3.74 6.24
N PHE A 194 -16.11 -4.36 7.38
CA PHE A 194 -15.93 -3.71 8.70
C PHE A 194 -14.48 -3.72 9.18
N GLN A 195 -13.57 -4.37 8.44
CA GLN A 195 -12.18 -4.44 8.81
C GLN A 195 -11.45 -3.19 8.31
N ARG A 196 -10.73 -2.54 9.24
CA ARG A 196 -9.87 -1.43 8.88
C ARG A 196 -8.79 -1.93 7.90
N PRO A 197 -8.56 -1.24 6.77
CA PRO A 197 -7.48 -1.56 5.86
C PRO A 197 -6.13 -1.63 6.57
N GLN A 198 -5.36 -2.67 6.23
CA GLN A 198 -3.97 -2.84 6.63
C GLN A 198 -3.10 -2.72 5.37
N PRO A 199 -2.65 -1.50 5.02
CA PRO A 199 -1.77 -1.32 3.88
C PRO A 199 -0.43 -2.06 4.12
N GLY A 200 -0.03 -2.88 3.15
CA GLY A 200 1.17 -3.72 3.20
C GLY A 200 2.45 -2.92 2.97
N TYR A 201 3.58 -3.48 3.41
CA TYR A 201 4.93 -2.94 3.18
C TYR A 201 5.16 -1.47 3.62
N VAL A 202 4.26 -0.88 4.41
CA VAL A 202 4.41 0.48 4.94
C VAL A 202 5.34 0.46 6.16
N ASP A 203 6.54 1.03 6.00
CA ASP A 203 7.44 1.27 7.12
C ASP A 203 6.82 2.29 8.09
N SER A 204 6.55 1.86 9.33
CA SER A 204 5.89 2.71 10.34
C SER A 204 6.74 3.91 10.76
N ALA A 205 8.06 3.78 10.80
CA ALA A 205 8.95 4.86 11.19
C ALA A 205 9.07 5.94 10.10
N LEU A 206 9.05 5.53 8.83
CA LEU A 206 9.06 6.40 7.66
C LEU A 206 7.70 7.07 7.48
N ASN A 207 6.62 6.29 7.51
CA ASN A 207 5.25 6.78 7.31
C ASN A 207 4.86 7.88 8.31
N ASN A 208 5.29 7.72 9.57
CA ASN A 208 4.96 8.66 10.63
C ASN A 208 5.90 9.89 10.71
N SER A 209 6.89 10.02 9.82
CA SER A 209 7.85 11.11 9.85
C SER A 209 8.01 11.79 8.49
N PRO A 210 7.40 12.98 8.29
CA PRO A 210 7.61 13.78 7.07
C PRO A 210 9.08 14.11 6.82
N ILE A 211 9.85 14.35 7.89
CA ILE A 211 11.29 14.66 7.79
C ILE A 211 12.06 13.45 7.24
N LYS A 212 11.81 12.23 7.74
CA LYS A 212 12.47 11.03 7.22
C LYS A 212 12.12 10.77 5.76
N ARG A 213 10.87 11.00 5.35
CA ARG A 213 10.45 10.89 3.94
C ARG A 213 11.20 11.87 3.05
N MET A 214 11.31 13.13 3.48
CA MET A 214 12.09 14.14 2.77
C MET A 214 13.58 13.78 2.69
N GLN A 215 14.17 13.31 3.79
CA GLN A 215 15.57 12.87 3.82
C GLN A 215 15.83 11.71 2.86
N LEU A 216 14.96 10.70 2.86
CA LEU A 216 15.06 9.56 1.94
C LEU A 216 14.91 10.02 0.47
N GLY A 217 13.92 10.84 0.16
CA GLY A 217 13.73 11.38 -1.20
C GLY A 217 14.93 12.21 -1.68
N ASN A 218 15.51 13.03 -0.82
CA ASN A 218 16.74 13.79 -1.15
C ASN A 218 17.92 12.83 -1.39
N LEU A 219 18.10 11.82 -0.55
CA LEU A 219 19.16 10.82 -0.70
C LEU A 219 19.03 10.04 -2.01
N ILE A 220 17.81 9.67 -2.40
CA ILE A 220 17.56 8.99 -3.67
C ILE A 220 17.93 9.90 -4.84
N ARG A 221 17.47 11.17 -4.84
CA ARG A 221 17.82 12.15 -5.88
C ARG A 221 19.32 12.33 -6.00
N GLU A 222 20.02 12.56 -4.88
CA GLU A 222 21.48 12.73 -4.87
C GLU A 222 22.23 11.50 -5.39
N LYS A 223 21.73 10.29 -5.13
CA LYS A 223 22.33 9.06 -5.66
C LYS A 223 22.04 8.89 -7.14
N ARG A 224 20.80 9.13 -7.60
CA ARG A 224 20.45 9.05 -9.03
C ARG A 224 21.23 10.04 -9.87
N GLU A 225 21.46 11.26 -9.39
CA GLU A 225 22.31 12.26 -10.06
C GLU A 225 23.77 11.77 -10.25
N LYS A 226 24.29 10.95 -9.33
CA LYS A 226 25.63 10.36 -9.44
C LYS A 226 25.67 9.18 -10.42
N PHE A 227 24.60 8.39 -10.51
CA PHE A 227 24.49 7.30 -11.48
C PHE A 227 24.28 7.80 -12.91
N ASN A 228 23.65 8.97 -13.09
CA ASN A 228 23.34 9.54 -14.39
C ASN A 228 23.75 11.02 -14.51
N PRO A 229 25.06 11.32 -14.60
CA PRO A 229 25.56 12.70 -14.67
C PRO A 229 25.17 13.43 -15.97
N THR A 230 24.70 12.71 -16.99
CA THR A 230 24.32 13.24 -18.32
C THR A 230 22.81 13.42 -18.51
N GLY A 231 21.97 12.95 -17.58
CA GLY A 231 20.52 13.22 -17.56
C GLY A 231 19.69 12.46 -18.59
N GLU A 232 20.14 11.31 -19.09
CA GLU A 232 19.33 10.49 -20.00
C GLU A 232 18.21 9.79 -19.22
N PRO A 233 16.94 9.90 -19.62
CA PRO A 233 15.84 9.31 -18.85
C PRO A 233 16.00 7.78 -18.77
N SER A 234 15.97 7.24 -17.55
CA SER A 234 15.83 5.79 -17.32
C SER A 234 14.49 5.36 -17.95
N THR A 235 14.58 4.52 -18.97
CA THR A 235 13.44 3.98 -19.74
C THR A 235 12.58 3.04 -18.93
#